data_AF-A0A3M1TJ22-F1
#
_entry.id   AF-A0A3M1TJ22-F1
#
_cell.length_a   1.000
_cell.length_b   1.000
_cell.length_c   1.000
_cell.angle_alpha   90.00
_cell.angle_beta   90.00
_cell.angle_gamma   90.00
#
_symmetry.space_group_name_H-M   'P 1'
#
loop_
_entity.id
_entity.type
_entity.pdbx_description
1 polymer ?
#
loop_
_entity_poly.entity_id
_entity_poly.type
_entity_poly.pdbx_seq_one_letter_code
_entity_poly.pdbx_strand_id
1 'polypeptide(L)'
;MRCPITFTAGSGSRTLELGPRERVVLGRSKRADLTVSSPRLSRLHCAVEWTEQGLQLEDLGSSNGTFLNGQRVQRAALRPGDIVQVGGVALRVTFDPSLACQLDLRCERCGRMVSMARCEDGQVFELGAQFLCPECATLAQHEHLSQAERSMVDVLSSEGFEVHEKLSLSSPLIPVFRCTRRELGTVCAVKALPLLTGVGEKKVRRFQKEARAAAKVRHPNVVEIYDIRQAEHLLYIVMEHVEGEPLLAHLERKGPLPLKAVLRVGLLVARALATAHEQGIVHRDLKPAGILITPEGTPKIVDFGLAKDLWSITGDITGPEETLGTVRYMPPEQVKNARQADHRADIYSLGATLFHLLTGRPPYSDRSELQLMGQVLSGALSPFDPTQADEVPPALGSVLARAMAADPERRYASAAELERGLGEAIVEVMGVPGYRGDPELLFSLDATRTGPYDTTWRGPTPEPGGMAGVFVHNELVEFLQMIETNTKSGLLRIRTPEGEGHLAFQQGRLRAAATGDGRRGDEAVSHLLGIREGRFDFRPTLPPGFRPQMDQAVSGLLLEALRRMDEEEAEETSPL
;
A
#
# COMPACT_ATOMS: atom_id res chain seq x y z
N MET A 1 40.25 31.07 12.08
CA MET A 1 39.06 30.94 11.21
C MET A 1 38.05 31.96 11.69
N ARG A 2 37.44 32.76 10.80
CA ARG A 2 36.40 33.73 11.17
C ARG A 2 35.23 33.55 10.21
N CYS A 3 34.02 33.59 10.74
CA CYS A 3 32.79 33.44 10.00
C CYS A 3 32.08 34.80 9.95
N PRO A 4 31.85 35.36 8.75
CA PRO A 4 31.01 36.54 8.59
C PRO A 4 29.54 36.17 8.85
N ILE A 5 28.93 36.79 9.85
CA ILE A 5 27.51 36.64 10.18
C ILE A 5 26.80 37.95 9.86
N THR A 6 25.88 37.90 8.91
CA THR A 6 25.10 39.06 8.45
C THR A 6 23.69 39.02 9.01
N PHE A 7 23.32 40.09 9.71
CA PHE A 7 21.98 40.33 10.25
C PHE A 7 21.25 41.36 9.39
N THR A 8 20.09 41.01 8.86
CA THR A 8 19.29 41.87 7.96
C THR A 8 17.92 42.15 8.57
N ALA A 9 17.53 43.42 8.65
CA ALA A 9 16.18 43.87 9.04
C ALA A 9 15.70 44.98 8.09
N GLY A 10 14.57 44.73 7.41
CA GLY A 10 14.05 45.66 6.40
C GLY A 10 15.07 45.91 5.28
N SER A 11 15.40 47.18 5.03
CA SER A 11 16.41 47.60 4.04
C SER A 11 17.85 47.68 4.57
N GLY A 12 18.07 47.41 5.87
CA GLY A 12 19.39 47.48 6.50
C GLY A 12 19.99 46.10 6.75
N SER A 13 21.30 45.96 6.51
CA SER A 13 22.09 44.78 6.88
C SER A 13 23.36 45.17 7.61
N ARG A 14 23.83 44.30 8.51
CA ARG A 14 25.10 44.48 9.22
C ARG A 14 25.79 43.13 9.40
N THR A 15 27.04 43.07 8.96
CA THR A 15 27.89 41.87 9.06
C THR A 15 28.89 42.03 10.20
N LEU A 16 29.05 40.97 11.00
CA LEU A 16 30.02 40.86 12.08
C LEU A 16 30.87 39.60 11.86
N GLU A 17 32.17 39.72 12.08
CA GLU A 17 33.11 38.59 11.99
C GLU A 17 33.19 37.90 13.35
N LEU A 18 32.88 36.60 13.41
CA LEU A 18 32.93 35.80 14.64
C LEU A 18 33.95 34.67 14.50
N GLY A 19 34.85 34.51 15.47
CA GLY A 19 35.76 33.36 15.57
C GLY A 19 35.25 32.25 16.51
N PRO A 20 35.91 31.08 16.54
CA PRO A 20 35.57 29.99 17.46
C PRO A 20 35.64 30.43 18.92
N ARG A 21 34.62 30.09 19.72
CA ARG A 21 34.43 30.50 21.13
C ARG A 21 34.27 32.01 21.37
N GLU A 22 34.12 32.80 20.30
CA GLU A 22 33.73 34.20 20.40
C GLU A 22 32.21 34.33 20.41
N ARG A 23 31.70 35.42 21.00
CA ARG A 23 30.28 35.77 21.02
C ARG A 23 30.06 37.21 20.61
N VAL A 24 28.95 37.46 19.92
CA VAL A 24 28.42 38.80 19.62
C VAL A 24 27.09 39.00 20.34
N VAL A 25 26.95 40.13 21.03
CA VAL A 25 25.77 40.47 21.82
C VAL A 25 24.90 41.47 21.06
N LEU A 26 23.59 41.18 21.02
CA LEU A 26 22.57 42.03 20.45
C LEU A 26 21.79 42.74 21.57
N GLY A 27 21.45 44.01 21.41
CA GLY A 27 20.65 44.74 22.39
C GLY A 27 20.45 46.22 22.05
N ARG A 28 19.65 46.95 22.86
CA ARG A 28 19.43 48.39 22.60
C ARG A 28 20.55 49.30 23.09
N SER A 29 21.46 48.77 23.91
CA SER A 29 22.56 49.55 24.49
C SER A 29 23.70 49.70 23.48
N LYS A 30 24.40 50.84 23.54
CA LYS A 30 25.69 51.03 22.83
C LYS A 30 26.79 50.06 23.30
N ARG A 31 26.57 49.32 24.38
CA ARG A 31 27.45 48.24 24.86
C ARG A 31 27.23 46.90 24.15
N ALA A 32 26.20 46.78 23.31
CA ALA A 32 25.97 45.59 22.49
C ALA A 32 26.73 45.72 21.16
N ASP A 33 27.33 44.63 20.69
CA ASP A 33 28.07 44.56 19.44
C ASP A 33 27.15 44.90 18.24
N LEU A 34 25.91 44.40 18.28
CA LEU A 34 24.83 44.80 17.40
C LEU A 34 23.78 45.61 18.17
N THR A 35 23.84 46.93 18.03
CA THR A 35 22.84 47.83 18.59
C THR A 35 21.59 47.87 17.72
N VAL A 36 20.43 47.53 18.29
CA VAL A 36 19.12 47.58 17.60
C VAL A 36 18.22 48.56 18.34
N SER A 37 17.76 49.59 17.63
CA SER A 37 16.94 50.67 18.20
C SER A 37 15.47 50.24 18.31
N SER A 38 15.13 49.54 19.39
CA SER A 38 13.73 49.26 19.77
C SER A 38 13.52 49.47 21.28
N PRO A 39 12.46 50.20 21.69
CA PRO A 39 12.14 50.40 23.11
C PRO A 39 11.75 49.09 23.81
N ARG A 40 11.28 48.08 23.05
CA ARG A 40 10.91 46.75 23.57
C ARG A 40 12.12 45.80 23.68
N LEU A 41 13.33 46.24 23.35
CA LEU A 41 14.54 45.45 23.50
C LEU A 41 15.22 45.69 24.87
N SER A 42 15.65 44.64 25.56
CA SER A 42 16.61 44.73 26.67
C SER A 42 17.94 45.38 26.25
N ARG A 43 18.66 45.95 27.23
CA ARG A 43 19.96 46.62 27.01
C ARG A 43 20.99 45.68 26.38
N LEU A 44 21.10 44.47 26.92
CA LEU A 44 21.74 43.28 26.34
C LEU A 44 20.61 42.25 26.28
N HIS A 45 20.29 41.74 25.09
CA HIS A 45 19.06 40.98 24.85
C HIS A 45 19.38 39.51 24.61
N CYS A 46 20.14 39.22 23.56
CA CYS A 46 20.58 37.89 23.21
C CYS A 46 22.03 37.94 22.71
N ALA A 47 22.67 36.78 22.60
CA ALA A 47 23.98 36.65 21.99
C ALA A 47 24.02 35.52 20.98
N VAL A 48 24.87 35.67 19.98
CA VAL A 48 25.27 34.60 19.07
C VAL A 48 26.70 34.22 19.39
N GLU A 49 26.91 32.97 19.76
CA GLU A 49 28.21 32.42 20.13
C GLU A 49 28.60 31.30 19.18
N TRP A 50 29.87 31.25 18.78
CA TRP A 50 30.39 30.11 18.03
C TRP A 50 30.92 29.05 18.98
N THR A 51 30.16 27.97 19.12
CA THR A 51 30.49 26.82 19.98
C THR A 51 31.06 25.66 19.17
N GLU A 52 31.50 24.60 19.86
CA GLU A 52 31.89 23.33 19.22
C GLU A 52 30.71 22.65 18.48
N GLN A 53 29.47 23.08 18.76
CA GLN A 53 28.25 22.62 18.08
C GLN A 53 27.77 23.61 17.00
N GLY A 54 28.64 24.52 16.55
CA GLY A 54 28.30 25.58 15.61
C GLY A 54 27.78 26.86 16.27
N LEU A 55 27.11 27.72 15.49
CA LEU A 55 26.57 28.99 15.98
C LEU A 55 25.32 28.77 16.82
N GLN A 56 25.33 29.30 18.04
CA GLN A 56 24.24 29.18 19.00
C GLN A 56 23.71 30.57 19.38
N LEU A 57 22.40 30.75 19.31
CA LEU A 57 21.68 31.89 19.86
C LEU A 57 21.33 31.62 21.33
N GLU A 58 21.57 32.57 22.20
CA GLU A 58 21.24 32.50 23.63
C GLU A 58 20.52 33.77 24.08
N ASP A 59 19.39 33.62 24.77
CA ASP A 59 18.71 34.72 25.45
C ASP A 59 19.41 35.07 26.77
N LEU A 60 19.74 36.34 26.97
CA LEU A 60 20.48 36.82 28.16
C LEU A 60 19.56 37.26 29.30
N GLY A 61 18.38 36.62 29.41
CA GLY A 61 17.35 36.99 30.37
C GLY A 61 16.61 38.25 29.93
N SER A 62 16.21 38.31 28.66
CA SER A 62 15.52 39.48 28.12
C SER A 62 14.10 39.61 28.70
N SER A 63 13.63 40.86 28.84
CA SER A 63 12.31 41.10 29.47
C SER A 63 11.15 40.63 28.61
N ASN A 64 11.32 40.64 27.28
CA ASN A 64 10.27 40.30 26.31
C ASN A 64 10.52 38.97 25.59
N GLY A 65 11.61 38.27 25.91
CA GLY A 65 12.00 37.01 25.28
C GLY A 65 12.66 37.17 23.91
N THR A 66 13.54 36.22 23.59
CA THR A 66 14.11 36.01 22.26
C THR A 66 13.33 34.90 21.54
N PHE A 67 13.02 35.12 20.27
CA PHE A 67 12.30 34.17 19.44
C PHE A 67 13.14 33.81 18.21
N LEU A 68 13.16 32.53 17.85
CA LEU A 68 13.78 32.01 16.64
C LEU A 68 12.69 31.36 15.79
N ASN A 69 12.49 31.85 14.56
CA ASN A 69 11.44 31.36 13.65
C ASN A 69 10.05 31.29 14.30
N GLY A 70 9.73 32.28 15.15
CA GLY A 70 8.45 32.39 15.86
C GLY A 70 8.35 31.62 17.18
N GLN A 71 9.32 30.76 17.52
CA GLN A 71 9.36 30.04 18.79
C GLN A 71 10.24 30.75 19.81
N ARG A 72 9.78 30.87 21.06
CA ARG A 72 10.58 31.46 22.14
C ARG A 72 11.69 30.50 22.54
N VAL A 73 12.93 30.96 22.58
CA VAL A 73 14.11 30.13 22.88
C VAL A 73 14.93 30.71 24.01
N GLN A 74 15.43 29.85 24.88
CA GLN A 74 16.48 30.22 25.85
C GLN A 74 17.86 30.04 25.23
N ARG A 75 18.06 28.94 24.48
CA ARG A 75 19.23 28.65 23.67
C ARG A 75 18.82 27.82 22.47
N ALA A 76 19.37 28.09 21.29
CA ALA A 76 19.07 27.35 20.06
C ALA A 76 20.20 27.46 19.02
N ALA A 77 20.38 26.41 18.21
CA ALA A 77 21.31 26.45 17.09
C ALA A 77 20.78 27.38 15.99
N LEU A 78 21.66 28.22 15.43
CA LEU A 78 21.34 29.09 14.31
C LEU A 78 21.69 28.44 12.98
N ARG A 79 20.80 28.57 12.01
CA ARG A 79 20.97 28.14 10.62
C ARG A 79 20.98 29.35 9.66
N PRO A 80 21.65 29.25 8.51
CA PRO A 80 21.56 30.29 7.50
C PRO A 80 20.11 30.50 7.06
N GLY A 81 19.66 31.75 7.07
CA GLY A 81 18.30 32.15 6.72
C GLY A 81 17.33 32.26 7.90
N ASP A 82 17.70 31.81 9.11
CA ASP A 82 16.86 31.89 10.30
C ASP A 82 16.46 33.33 10.65
N ILE A 83 15.28 33.47 11.25
CA ILE A 83 14.73 34.76 11.68
C ILE A 83 14.79 34.85 13.21
N VAL A 84 15.65 35.73 13.71
CA VAL A 84 15.75 36.07 15.13
C VAL A 84 14.85 37.27 15.41
N GLN A 85 13.78 37.05 16.16
CA GLN A 85 12.84 38.09 16.54
C GLN A 85 13.05 38.52 18.00
N VAL A 86 13.35 39.80 18.18
CA VAL A 86 13.69 40.40 19.48
C VAL A 86 13.04 41.78 19.60
N GLY A 87 12.29 42.01 20.68
CA GLY A 87 11.66 43.32 20.94
C GLY A 87 10.82 43.87 19.77
N GLY A 88 10.14 43.00 19.02
CA GLY A 88 9.32 43.35 17.85
C GLY A 88 10.09 43.53 16.53
N VAL A 89 11.42 43.39 16.52
CA VAL A 89 12.24 43.46 15.31
C VAL A 89 12.60 42.03 14.88
N ALA A 90 12.42 41.72 13.60
CA ALA A 90 12.82 40.46 12.99
C ALA A 90 14.13 40.64 12.21
N LEU A 91 15.17 39.91 12.59
CA LEU A 91 16.49 39.91 11.98
C LEU A 91 16.70 38.58 11.25
N ARG A 92 16.82 38.61 9.93
CA ARG A 92 17.27 37.45 9.17
C ARG A 92 18.77 37.30 9.32
N VAL A 93 19.22 36.12 9.74
CA VAL A 93 20.64 35.79 9.92
C VAL A 93 21.12 35.03 8.70
N THR A 94 22.26 35.42 8.13
CA THR A 94 22.90 34.72 7.01
C THR A 94 24.39 34.61 7.27
N PHE A 95 24.98 33.45 6.98
CA PHE A 95 26.40 33.16 7.14
C PHE A 95 26.74 31.97 6.25
N ASP A 96 28.02 31.78 5.95
CA ASP A 96 28.49 30.59 5.24
C ASP A 96 28.58 29.41 6.22
N PRO A 97 27.74 28.36 6.06
CA PRO A 97 27.76 27.21 6.95
C PRO A 97 29.10 26.46 6.87
N SER A 98 29.84 26.50 5.76
CA SER A 98 31.15 25.86 5.67
C SER A 98 32.21 26.52 6.56
N LEU A 99 32.04 27.81 6.87
CA LEU A 99 32.93 28.56 7.74
C LEU A 99 32.54 28.45 9.21
N ALA A 100 31.25 28.35 9.54
CA ALA A 100 30.74 28.34 10.92
C ALA A 100 30.35 26.94 11.45
N CYS A 101 30.25 25.92 10.59
CA CYS A 101 29.91 24.57 10.96
C CYS A 101 31.13 23.65 10.84
N GLN A 102 31.80 23.37 11.96
CA GLN A 102 32.44 22.08 12.11
C GLN A 102 31.42 21.12 12.72
N LEU A 103 30.54 20.56 11.89
CA LEU A 103 29.98 19.25 12.21
C LEU A 103 30.70 18.24 11.32
N ASP A 104 31.92 17.86 11.74
CA ASP A 104 32.46 16.60 11.27
C ASP A 104 31.72 15.51 12.06
N LEU A 105 30.92 14.73 11.36
CA LEU A 105 30.15 13.66 11.97
C LEU A 105 31.00 12.39 11.96
N ARG A 106 31.25 11.83 13.14
CA ARG A 106 31.94 10.55 13.26
C ARG A 106 30.94 9.44 13.00
N CYS A 107 31.18 8.65 11.95
CA CYS A 107 30.40 7.44 11.73
C CYS A 107 30.58 6.52 12.94
N GLU A 108 29.48 6.16 13.60
CA GLU A 108 29.52 5.31 14.80
C GLU A 108 29.92 3.85 14.48
N ARG A 109 29.80 3.45 13.21
CA ARG A 109 30.15 2.10 12.75
C ARG A 109 31.63 1.95 12.37
N CYS A 110 32.13 2.75 11.43
CA CYS A 110 33.53 2.63 10.97
C CYS A 110 34.48 3.62 11.63
N GLY A 111 33.98 4.54 12.45
CA GLY A 111 34.79 5.56 13.11
C GLY A 111 35.33 6.66 12.18
N ARG A 112 35.04 6.59 10.86
CA ARG A 112 35.48 7.58 9.87
C ARG A 112 34.79 8.93 10.12
N MET A 113 35.57 10.00 10.06
CA MET A 113 35.06 11.36 10.13
C MET A 113 34.52 11.80 8.77
N VAL A 114 33.24 12.18 8.72
CA VAL A 114 32.60 12.73 7.52
C VAL A 114 32.55 14.24 7.68
N SER A 115 33.29 14.93 6.81
CA SER A 115 33.28 16.38 6.82
C SER A 115 32.12 16.92 6.01
N MET A 116 31.15 17.51 6.69
CA MET A 116 29.98 18.11 6.04
C MET A 116 30.34 19.30 5.14
N ALA A 117 31.55 19.85 5.27
CA ALA A 117 32.09 20.91 4.42
C ALA A 117 32.62 20.41 3.05
N ARG A 118 32.67 19.10 2.81
CA ARG A 118 33.17 18.49 1.56
C ARG A 118 32.10 17.71 0.78
N CYS A 119 30.83 17.83 1.17
CA CYS A 119 29.73 17.15 0.50
C CYS A 119 29.35 17.89 -0.78
N GLU A 120 28.99 17.16 -1.83
CA GLU A 120 28.53 17.75 -3.10
C GLU A 120 27.10 18.31 -2.94
N ASP A 121 26.78 19.38 -3.66
CA ASP A 121 25.44 19.97 -3.65
C ASP A 121 24.38 18.92 -4.02
N GLY A 122 23.44 18.67 -3.11
CA GLY A 122 22.36 17.68 -3.27
C GLY A 122 22.51 16.40 -2.43
N GLN A 123 23.64 16.18 -1.74
CA GLN A 123 23.76 15.08 -0.78
C GLN A 123 22.91 15.36 0.48
N VAL A 124 21.87 14.54 0.69
CA VAL A 124 21.00 14.58 1.87
C VAL A 124 21.42 13.48 2.85
N PHE A 125 21.61 13.85 4.12
CA PHE A 125 21.93 12.91 5.20
C PHE A 125 20.74 12.79 6.15
N GLU A 126 20.21 11.58 6.32
CA GLU A 126 19.22 11.32 7.37
C GLU A 126 19.92 11.14 8.73
N LEU A 127 19.67 12.09 9.62
CA LEU A 127 20.21 12.07 10.98
C LEU A 127 19.20 11.41 11.92
N GLY A 128 19.34 10.10 12.08
CA GLY A 128 18.67 9.32 13.14
C GLY A 128 19.38 9.45 14.50
N ALA A 129 19.05 8.58 15.45
CA ALA A 129 19.68 8.55 16.78
C ALA A 129 21.18 8.19 16.77
N GLN A 130 21.70 7.66 15.66
CA GLN A 130 23.10 7.34 15.43
C GLN A 130 23.48 7.79 14.01
N PHE A 131 24.68 8.35 13.82
CA PHE A 131 25.16 8.78 12.50
C PHE A 131 26.03 7.71 11.82
N LEU A 132 25.70 7.36 10.57
CA LEU A 132 26.49 6.49 9.70
C LEU A 132 26.96 7.26 8.46
N CYS A 133 28.21 7.06 8.01
CA CYS A 133 28.69 7.66 6.76
C CYS A 133 27.98 7.04 5.55
N PRO A 134 27.95 7.69 4.37
CA PRO A 134 27.24 7.18 3.18
C PRO A 134 27.61 5.74 2.83
N GLU A 135 28.90 5.40 2.87
CA GLU A 135 29.37 4.04 2.61
C GLU A 135 28.87 3.06 3.69
N CYS A 136 28.91 3.44 4.97
CA CYS A 136 28.34 2.63 6.05
C CYS A 136 26.81 2.61 6.05
N ALA A 137 26.13 3.61 5.51
CA ALA A 137 24.68 3.67 5.38
C ALA A 137 24.21 2.76 4.23
N THR A 138 24.92 2.76 3.09
CA THR A 138 24.73 1.77 2.02
C THR A 138 25.05 0.36 2.52
N LEU A 139 26.13 0.18 3.29
CA LEU A 139 26.42 -1.09 3.96
C LEU A 139 25.46 -1.40 5.12
N ALA A 140 24.70 -0.42 5.62
CA ALA A 140 23.70 -0.60 6.68
C ALA A 140 22.36 -1.05 6.11
N GLN A 141 22.09 -0.76 4.83
CA GLN A 141 21.02 -1.42 4.08
C GLN A 141 21.24 -2.96 4.02
N HIS A 142 22.47 -3.42 4.27
CA HIS A 142 22.83 -4.83 4.47
C HIS A 142 23.12 -5.23 5.94
N GLU A 143 22.91 -4.36 6.94
CA GLU A 143 23.33 -4.62 8.34
C GLU A 143 22.49 -5.60 9.14
N HIS A 144 21.37 -6.06 8.61
CA HIS A 144 20.55 -7.06 9.31
C HIS A 144 20.87 -8.49 8.90
N LEU A 145 21.90 -8.71 8.07
CA LEU A 145 22.31 -10.06 7.67
C LEU A 145 23.31 -10.67 8.64
N SER A 146 22.84 -11.67 9.38
CA SER A 146 23.64 -12.64 10.13
C SER A 146 24.71 -13.28 9.24
N GLN A 147 25.72 -13.91 9.87
CA GLN A 147 26.75 -14.63 9.13
C GLN A 147 26.18 -15.72 8.21
N ALA A 148 25.09 -16.38 8.63
CA ALA A 148 24.37 -17.34 7.81
C ALA A 148 23.78 -16.68 6.56
N GLU A 149 23.12 -15.52 6.70
CA GLU A 149 22.53 -14.79 5.57
C GLU A 149 23.59 -14.27 4.61
N ARG A 150 24.75 -13.82 5.08
CA ARG A 150 25.87 -13.45 4.20
C ARG A 150 26.34 -14.61 3.35
N SER A 151 26.49 -15.79 3.95
CA SER A 151 26.82 -17.00 3.19
C SER A 151 25.77 -17.33 2.13
N MET A 152 24.48 -17.08 2.42
CA MET A 152 23.42 -17.25 1.40
C MET A 152 23.56 -16.23 0.27
N VAL A 153 23.85 -14.96 0.58
CA VAL A 153 24.09 -13.91 -0.43
C VAL A 153 25.28 -14.25 -1.33
N ASP A 154 26.35 -14.82 -0.78
CA ASP A 154 27.52 -15.25 -1.55
C ASP A 154 27.14 -16.36 -2.56
N VAL A 155 26.39 -17.36 -2.12
CA VAL A 155 25.88 -18.45 -2.99
C VAL A 155 24.91 -17.90 -4.06
N LEU A 156 24.00 -17.00 -3.69
CA LEU A 156 23.11 -16.38 -4.68
C LEU A 156 23.89 -15.55 -5.70
N SER A 157 24.95 -14.87 -5.27
CA SER A 157 25.79 -14.07 -6.16
C SER A 157 26.56 -14.92 -7.16
N SER A 158 27.06 -16.10 -6.75
CA SER A 158 27.72 -17.05 -7.65
C SER A 158 26.74 -17.69 -8.64
N GLU A 159 25.47 -17.83 -8.25
CA GLU A 159 24.38 -18.33 -9.08
C GLU A 159 23.79 -17.28 -10.05
N GLY A 160 24.40 -16.09 -10.15
CA GLY A 160 24.04 -15.07 -11.13
C GLY A 160 22.99 -14.06 -10.64
N PHE A 161 22.75 -13.96 -9.34
CA PHE A 161 21.91 -12.92 -8.76
C PHE A 161 22.75 -11.72 -8.31
N GLU A 162 22.16 -10.53 -8.36
CA GLU A 162 22.62 -9.34 -7.67
C GLU A 162 21.64 -9.10 -6.52
N VAL A 163 22.11 -9.24 -5.28
CA VAL A 163 21.25 -9.18 -4.10
C VAL A 163 21.22 -7.77 -3.54
N HIS A 164 20.02 -7.20 -3.38
CA HIS A 164 19.83 -5.82 -2.92
C HIS A 164 19.53 -5.75 -1.43
N GLU A 165 18.32 -6.13 -1.02
CA GLU A 165 17.85 -6.01 0.36
C GLU A 165 17.13 -7.27 0.82
N LYS A 166 17.13 -7.54 2.13
CA LYS A 166 16.27 -8.56 2.73
C LYS A 166 14.86 -7.99 2.84
N LEU A 167 13.90 -8.72 2.30
CA LEU A 167 12.48 -8.42 2.41
C LEU A 167 11.94 -9.00 3.73
N SER A 168 11.20 -8.18 4.46
CA SER A 168 10.45 -8.59 5.64
C SER A 168 9.13 -9.25 5.20
N LEU A 169 9.22 -10.49 4.70
CA LEU A 169 8.06 -11.32 4.36
C LEU A 169 7.71 -12.28 5.51
N SER A 170 6.53 -12.90 5.40
CA SER A 170 5.88 -13.95 6.22
C SER A 170 6.62 -14.66 7.37
N SER A 171 7.94 -14.88 7.28
CA SER A 171 8.78 -15.58 8.25
C SER A 171 10.09 -14.81 8.53
N PRO A 172 10.40 -14.45 9.79
CA PRO A 172 11.67 -13.82 10.13
C PRO A 172 12.87 -14.78 9.99
N LEU A 173 12.62 -16.10 9.96
CA LEU A 173 13.62 -17.17 10.06
C LEU A 173 14.09 -17.67 8.70
N ILE A 174 13.26 -17.51 7.66
CA ILE A 174 13.62 -17.83 6.28
C ILE A 174 13.78 -16.52 5.50
N PRO A 175 15.01 -16.08 5.21
CA PRO A 175 15.23 -14.81 4.55
C PRO A 175 14.74 -14.86 3.10
N VAL A 176 14.05 -13.79 2.71
CA VAL A 176 13.73 -13.50 1.31
C VAL A 176 14.49 -12.27 0.91
N PHE A 177 15.09 -12.29 -0.27
CA PHE A 177 15.89 -11.19 -0.80
C PHE A 177 15.26 -10.62 -2.06
N ARG A 178 15.30 -9.30 -2.22
CA ARG A 178 15.11 -8.66 -3.53
C ARG A 178 16.41 -8.80 -4.31
N CYS A 179 16.30 -9.34 -5.52
CA CYS A 179 17.45 -9.61 -6.38
C CYS A 179 17.21 -9.11 -7.80
N THR A 180 18.27 -8.82 -8.53
CA THR A 180 18.26 -8.72 -10.00
C THR A 180 18.91 -9.97 -10.59
N ARG A 181 18.28 -10.56 -11.62
CA ARG A 181 18.87 -11.66 -12.39
C ARG A 181 19.86 -11.07 -13.40
N ARG A 182 21.17 -11.25 -13.20
CA ARG A 182 22.23 -10.55 -13.97
C ARG A 182 22.08 -10.72 -15.49
N GLU A 183 21.74 -11.92 -15.95
CA GLU A 183 21.60 -12.21 -17.38
C GLU A 183 20.36 -11.58 -18.02
N LEU A 184 19.28 -11.37 -17.25
CA LEU A 184 18.02 -10.85 -17.77
C LEU A 184 17.78 -9.38 -17.45
N GLY A 185 18.48 -8.82 -16.46
CA GLY A 185 18.23 -7.48 -15.94
C GLY A 185 16.89 -7.33 -15.22
N THR A 186 16.17 -8.42 -14.94
CA THR A 186 14.84 -8.41 -14.32
C THR A 186 14.93 -8.56 -12.81
N VAL A 187 14.08 -7.82 -12.08
CA VAL A 187 13.93 -7.92 -10.62
C VAL A 187 13.10 -9.16 -10.23
N CYS A 188 13.51 -9.86 -9.18
CA CYS A 188 12.79 -10.99 -8.59
C CYS A 188 12.97 -11.03 -7.07
N ALA A 189 12.11 -11.78 -6.39
CA ALA A 189 12.32 -12.16 -5.00
C ALA A 189 12.95 -13.57 -4.93
N VAL A 190 13.90 -13.78 -4.02
CA VAL A 190 14.56 -15.08 -3.82
C VAL A 190 14.43 -15.49 -2.37
N LYS A 191 13.65 -16.55 -2.11
CA LYS A 191 13.53 -17.17 -0.78
C LYS A 191 14.67 -18.17 -0.59
N ALA A 192 15.52 -17.93 0.40
CA ALA A 192 16.75 -18.68 0.64
C ALA A 192 16.58 -19.65 1.82
N LEU A 193 16.71 -20.95 1.55
CA LEU A 193 16.44 -22.06 2.46
C LEU A 193 17.74 -22.82 2.75
N PRO A 194 18.45 -22.53 3.84
CA PRO A 194 19.65 -23.28 4.19
C PRO A 194 19.29 -24.74 4.48
N LEU A 195 20.00 -25.66 3.82
CA LEU A 195 19.89 -27.08 4.07
C LEU A 195 20.70 -27.43 5.31
N LEU A 196 20.03 -27.94 6.34
CA LEU A 196 20.71 -28.40 7.54
C LEU A 196 21.61 -29.61 7.26
N THR A 197 22.74 -29.65 7.95
CA THR A 197 23.60 -30.84 8.00
C THR A 197 22.81 -32.06 8.49
N GLY A 198 22.77 -33.11 7.68
CA GLY A 198 22.05 -34.36 8.00
C GLY A 198 20.64 -34.48 7.40
N VAL A 199 20.15 -33.47 6.66
CA VAL A 199 18.90 -33.61 5.90
C VAL A 199 19.14 -34.58 4.73
N GLY A 200 18.51 -35.75 4.81
CA GLY A 200 18.65 -36.77 3.76
C GLY A 200 18.07 -36.30 2.42
N GLU A 201 18.76 -36.63 1.31
CA GLU A 201 18.37 -36.25 -0.06
C GLU A 201 16.90 -36.55 -0.40
N LYS A 202 16.32 -37.61 0.19
CA LYS A 202 14.91 -37.98 0.00
C LYS A 202 13.96 -36.85 0.43
N LYS A 203 14.26 -36.11 1.50
CA LYS A 203 13.45 -34.99 1.96
C LYS A 203 13.57 -33.79 1.02
N VAL A 204 14.79 -33.46 0.59
CA VAL A 204 15.04 -32.37 -0.38
C VAL A 204 14.33 -32.64 -1.71
N ARG A 205 14.44 -33.86 -2.25
CA ARG A 205 13.74 -34.25 -3.49
C ARG A 205 12.22 -34.19 -3.35
N ARG A 206 11.70 -34.56 -2.18
CA ARG A 206 10.26 -34.45 -1.91
C ARG A 206 9.82 -32.98 -1.90
N PHE A 207 10.53 -32.13 -1.16
CA PHE A 207 10.25 -30.70 -1.12
C PHE A 207 10.28 -30.08 -2.53
N GLN A 208 11.32 -30.36 -3.32
CA GLN A 208 11.42 -29.87 -4.70
C GLN A 208 10.23 -30.32 -5.56
N LYS A 209 9.72 -31.54 -5.34
CA LYS A 209 8.54 -32.06 -6.04
C LYS A 209 7.27 -31.31 -5.63
N GLU A 210 7.06 -31.08 -4.33
CA GLU A 210 5.89 -30.34 -3.81
C GLU A 210 5.95 -28.87 -4.25
N ALA A 211 7.12 -28.23 -4.16
CA ALA A 211 7.33 -26.86 -4.61
C ALA A 211 7.10 -26.67 -6.12
N ARG A 212 7.54 -27.64 -6.95
CA ARG A 212 7.22 -27.64 -8.39
C ARG A 212 5.75 -27.87 -8.68
N ALA A 213 5.02 -28.56 -7.81
CA ALA A 213 3.57 -28.67 -7.95
C ALA A 213 2.91 -27.32 -7.64
N ALA A 214 3.31 -26.66 -6.54
CA ALA A 214 2.86 -25.32 -6.18
C ALA A 214 3.11 -24.28 -7.29
N ALA A 215 4.26 -24.34 -7.96
CA ALA A 215 4.61 -23.45 -9.07
C ALA A 215 3.68 -23.54 -10.29
N LYS A 216 2.78 -24.54 -10.37
CA LYS A 216 1.79 -24.66 -11.45
C LYS A 216 0.57 -23.78 -11.25
N VAL A 217 0.34 -23.29 -10.04
CA VAL A 217 -0.77 -22.39 -9.75
C VAL A 217 -0.48 -21.04 -10.38
N ARG A 218 -1.19 -20.72 -11.48
CA ARG A 218 -1.14 -19.42 -12.14
C ARG A 218 -2.43 -18.66 -11.83
N HIS A 219 -2.31 -17.58 -11.06
CA HIS A 219 -3.45 -16.73 -10.73
C HIS A 219 -2.95 -15.31 -10.41
N PRO A 220 -3.67 -14.22 -10.80
CA PRO A 220 -3.23 -12.85 -10.54
C PRO A 220 -2.94 -12.54 -9.07
N ASN A 221 -3.69 -13.16 -8.15
CA ASN A 221 -3.56 -13.00 -6.70
C ASN A 221 -2.65 -14.06 -6.02
N VAL A 222 -1.80 -14.76 -6.78
CA VAL A 222 -0.79 -15.69 -6.24
C VAL A 222 0.57 -15.26 -6.78
N VAL A 223 1.59 -15.22 -5.92
CA VAL A 223 2.98 -14.93 -6.33
C VAL A 223 3.48 -16.04 -7.24
N GLU A 224 3.91 -15.68 -8.46
CA GLU A 224 4.41 -16.67 -9.41
C GLU A 224 5.80 -17.19 -9.01
N ILE A 225 5.97 -18.51 -9.00
CA ILE A 225 7.27 -19.16 -8.79
C ILE A 225 7.92 -19.39 -10.16
N TYR A 226 9.04 -18.73 -10.41
CA TYR A 226 9.78 -18.86 -11.66
C TYR A 226 10.67 -20.10 -11.69
N ASP A 227 11.37 -20.39 -10.58
CA ASP A 227 12.32 -21.50 -10.52
C ASP A 227 12.57 -21.96 -9.09
N ILE A 228 13.00 -23.21 -8.94
CA ILE A 228 13.41 -23.82 -7.67
C ILE A 228 14.73 -24.53 -7.90
N ARG A 229 15.79 -24.04 -7.27
CA ARG A 229 17.16 -24.49 -7.48
C ARG A 229 17.84 -24.86 -6.18
N GLN A 230 18.92 -25.62 -6.31
CA GLN A 230 19.78 -26.01 -5.22
C GLN A 230 21.23 -25.75 -5.64
N ALA A 231 21.98 -25.01 -4.82
CA ALA A 231 23.41 -24.77 -4.98
C ALA A 231 24.08 -24.95 -3.62
N GLU A 232 25.14 -25.75 -3.57
CA GLU A 232 25.86 -26.08 -2.31
C GLU A 232 24.90 -26.55 -1.19
N HIS A 233 24.91 -25.86 -0.04
CA HIS A 233 24.03 -26.06 1.11
C HIS A 233 22.78 -25.16 1.07
N LEU A 234 22.45 -24.56 -0.07
CA LEU A 234 21.32 -23.65 -0.21
C LEU A 234 20.31 -24.18 -1.22
N LEU A 235 19.06 -24.36 -0.76
CA LEU A 235 17.92 -24.45 -1.64
C LEU A 235 17.32 -23.05 -1.77
N TYR A 236 16.92 -22.63 -2.97
CA TYR A 236 16.32 -21.31 -3.15
C TYR A 236 15.19 -21.33 -4.17
N ILE A 237 14.22 -20.45 -3.93
CA ILE A 237 13.01 -20.30 -4.76
C ILE A 237 13.04 -18.91 -5.36
N VAL A 238 13.07 -18.85 -6.68
CA VAL A 238 13.01 -17.61 -7.46
C VAL A 238 11.56 -17.35 -7.79
N MET A 239 11.05 -16.18 -7.41
CA MET A 239 9.64 -15.84 -7.52
C MET A 239 9.42 -14.37 -7.90
N GLU A 240 8.19 -14.04 -8.26
CA GLU A 240 7.75 -12.68 -8.55
C GLU A 240 8.12 -11.75 -7.38
N HIS A 241 8.74 -10.61 -7.71
CA HIS A 241 8.90 -9.52 -6.76
C HIS A 241 7.62 -8.68 -6.80
N VAL A 242 6.86 -8.72 -5.72
CA VAL A 242 5.66 -7.89 -5.55
C VAL A 242 6.04 -6.64 -4.78
N GLU A 243 5.82 -5.47 -5.40
CA GLU A 243 5.89 -4.20 -4.69
C GLU A 243 4.68 -4.09 -3.77
N GLY A 244 4.91 -4.11 -2.45
CA GLY A 244 3.86 -4.15 -1.45
C GLY A 244 4.38 -4.52 -0.07
N GLU A 245 3.49 -4.58 0.91
CA GLU A 245 3.81 -4.99 2.29
C GLU A 245 2.90 -6.17 2.71
N PRO A 246 3.33 -7.04 3.65
CA PRO A 246 2.42 -8.02 4.25
C PRO A 246 1.24 -7.35 4.94
N LEU A 247 0.05 -7.94 4.82
CA LEU A 247 -1.16 -7.43 5.48
C LEU A 247 -1.00 -7.37 7.01
N LEU A 248 -0.20 -8.25 7.61
CA LEU A 248 0.14 -8.16 9.04
C LEU A 248 0.91 -6.87 9.36
N ALA A 249 1.94 -6.54 8.59
CA ALA A 249 2.73 -5.33 8.79
C ALA A 249 1.87 -4.07 8.58
N HIS A 250 0.99 -4.11 7.57
CA HIS A 250 0.01 -3.04 7.35
C HIS A 250 -0.91 -2.85 8.57
N LEU A 251 -1.44 -3.96 9.10
CA LEU A 251 -2.33 -3.99 10.26
C LEU A 251 -1.64 -3.47 11.53
N GLU A 252 -0.40 -3.88 11.78
CA GLU A 252 0.39 -3.42 12.93
C GLU A 252 0.71 -1.91 12.85
N ARG A 253 0.96 -1.41 11.63
CA ARG A 253 1.34 -0.03 11.37
C ARG A 253 0.17 0.95 11.34
N LYS A 254 -0.96 0.54 10.75
CA LYS A 254 -2.12 1.41 10.49
C LYS A 254 -3.37 1.04 11.31
N GLY A 255 -3.37 -0.10 11.98
CA GLY A 255 -4.55 -0.65 12.61
C GLY A 255 -5.48 -1.36 11.62
N PRO A 256 -6.72 -1.67 12.04
CA PRO A 256 -7.69 -2.43 11.25
C PRO A 256 -7.92 -1.83 9.86
N LEU A 257 -8.15 -2.71 8.88
CA LEU A 257 -8.45 -2.31 7.51
C LEU A 257 -9.92 -1.87 7.38
N PRO A 258 -10.22 -0.89 6.51
CA PRO A 258 -11.60 -0.56 6.17
C PRO A 258 -12.37 -1.79 5.64
N LEU A 259 -13.63 -1.92 6.01
CA LEU A 259 -14.50 -3.03 5.63
C LEU A 259 -14.45 -3.36 4.13
N LYS A 260 -14.51 -2.34 3.27
CA LYS A 260 -14.43 -2.49 1.81
C LYS A 260 -13.13 -3.17 1.37
N ALA A 261 -12.00 -2.82 1.99
CA ALA A 261 -10.71 -3.44 1.71
C ALA A 261 -10.67 -4.90 2.20
N VAL A 262 -11.21 -5.20 3.39
CA VAL A 262 -11.31 -6.57 3.91
C VAL A 262 -12.15 -7.45 2.99
N LEU A 263 -13.29 -6.96 2.54
CA LEU A 263 -14.16 -7.67 1.60
C LEU A 263 -13.47 -7.96 0.26
N ARG A 264 -12.75 -6.97 -0.30
CA ARG A 264 -11.95 -7.14 -1.52
C ARG A 264 -10.85 -8.18 -1.34
N VAL A 265 -10.13 -8.13 -0.21
CA VAL A 265 -9.11 -9.14 0.14
C VAL A 265 -9.74 -10.53 0.20
N GLY A 266 -10.86 -10.67 0.92
CA GLY A 266 -11.55 -11.95 1.07
C GLY A 266 -11.98 -12.56 -0.26
N LEU A 267 -12.61 -11.77 -1.13
CA LEU A 267 -13.09 -12.22 -2.43
C LEU A 267 -11.92 -12.72 -3.32
N LEU A 268 -10.88 -11.90 -3.46
CA LEU A 268 -9.76 -12.20 -4.35
C LEU A 268 -8.89 -13.36 -3.84
N VAL A 269 -8.69 -13.46 -2.52
CA VAL A 269 -7.98 -14.60 -1.92
C VAL A 269 -8.82 -15.88 -2.04
N ALA A 270 -10.15 -15.83 -1.88
CA ALA A 270 -11.01 -16.99 -2.09
C ALA A 270 -10.95 -17.52 -3.53
N ARG A 271 -10.92 -16.64 -4.55
CA ARG A 271 -10.72 -17.01 -5.97
C ARG A 271 -9.38 -17.72 -6.21
N ALA A 272 -8.32 -17.18 -5.63
CA ALA A 272 -6.99 -17.77 -5.71
C ALA A 272 -6.95 -19.16 -5.06
N LEU A 273 -7.55 -19.32 -3.88
CA LEU A 273 -7.68 -20.61 -3.20
C LEU A 273 -8.47 -21.61 -4.05
N ALA A 274 -9.61 -21.20 -4.63
CA ALA A 274 -10.41 -22.06 -5.49
C ALA A 274 -9.60 -22.61 -6.68
N THR A 275 -8.87 -21.73 -7.37
CA THR A 275 -7.99 -22.10 -8.49
C THR A 275 -6.92 -23.12 -8.07
N ALA A 276 -6.31 -22.94 -6.90
CA ALA A 276 -5.29 -23.87 -6.40
C ALA A 276 -5.88 -25.21 -5.95
N HIS A 277 -7.04 -25.18 -5.29
CA HIS A 277 -7.75 -26.36 -4.79
C HIS A 277 -8.18 -27.28 -5.93
N GLU A 278 -8.59 -26.73 -7.08
CA GLU A 278 -8.87 -27.48 -8.31
C GLU A 278 -7.66 -28.29 -8.81
N GLN A 279 -6.45 -27.81 -8.54
CA GLN A 279 -5.20 -28.48 -8.88
C GLN A 279 -4.71 -29.44 -7.77
N GLY A 280 -5.51 -29.61 -6.70
CA GLY A 280 -5.17 -30.46 -5.55
C GLY A 280 -4.11 -29.84 -4.62
N ILE A 281 -3.86 -28.53 -4.73
CA ILE A 281 -2.84 -27.83 -3.96
C ILE A 281 -3.53 -27.06 -2.82
N VAL A 282 -3.12 -27.34 -1.59
CA VAL A 282 -3.68 -26.72 -0.38
C VAL A 282 -2.60 -25.88 0.30
N HIS A 283 -2.91 -24.67 0.76
CA HIS A 283 -1.95 -23.74 1.32
C HIS A 283 -1.46 -24.15 2.71
N ARG A 284 -2.37 -24.44 3.64
CA ARG A 284 -2.14 -24.89 5.04
C ARG A 284 -1.48 -23.89 6.00
N ASP A 285 -1.19 -22.67 5.57
CA ASP A 285 -0.55 -21.63 6.39
C ASP A 285 -1.00 -20.22 5.97
N LEU A 286 -2.29 -20.09 5.64
CA LEU A 286 -2.84 -18.81 5.23
C LEU A 286 -3.04 -17.93 6.47
N LYS A 287 -2.43 -16.76 6.47
CA LYS A 287 -2.48 -15.78 7.57
C LYS A 287 -2.17 -14.37 7.03
N PRO A 288 -2.44 -13.28 7.78
CA PRO A 288 -2.12 -11.92 7.33
C PRO A 288 -0.65 -11.73 6.90
N ALA A 289 0.31 -12.41 7.53
CA ALA A 289 1.72 -12.33 7.14
C ALA A 289 2.03 -13.03 5.79
N GLY A 290 1.16 -13.95 5.36
CA GLY A 290 1.26 -14.70 4.10
C GLY A 290 0.51 -14.08 2.92
N ILE A 291 0.01 -12.85 3.07
CA ILE A 291 -0.68 -12.12 2.00
C ILE A 291 -0.07 -10.73 1.90
N LEU A 292 0.46 -10.39 0.72
CA LEU A 292 0.96 -9.07 0.39
C LEU A 292 -0.17 -8.20 -0.14
N ILE A 293 -0.11 -6.90 0.14
CA ILE A 293 -0.99 -5.89 -0.43
C ILE A 293 -0.15 -4.93 -1.27
N THR A 294 -0.48 -4.78 -2.56
CA THR A 294 0.18 -3.80 -3.44
C THR A 294 -0.28 -2.38 -3.14
N PRO A 295 0.42 -1.33 -3.61
CA PRO A 295 -0.03 0.06 -3.49
C PRO A 295 -1.45 0.30 -4.02
N GLU A 296 -1.87 -0.45 -5.05
CA GLU A 296 -3.20 -0.40 -5.68
C GLU A 296 -4.27 -1.16 -4.87
N GLY A 297 -3.89 -1.74 -3.74
CA GLY A 297 -4.78 -2.50 -2.86
C GLY A 297 -5.12 -3.90 -3.39
N THR A 298 -4.27 -4.49 -4.23
CA THR A 298 -4.47 -5.85 -4.75
C THR A 298 -3.76 -6.87 -3.85
N PRO A 299 -4.45 -7.89 -3.33
CA PRO A 299 -3.83 -8.92 -2.50
C PRO A 299 -3.09 -9.95 -3.36
N LYS A 300 -1.93 -10.42 -2.87
CA LYS A 300 -1.19 -11.55 -3.44
C LYS A 300 -0.74 -12.53 -2.36
N ILE A 301 -1.06 -13.81 -2.54
CA ILE A 301 -0.70 -14.88 -1.61
C ILE A 301 0.76 -15.31 -1.86
N VAL A 302 1.54 -15.42 -0.79
CA VAL A 302 2.92 -15.96 -0.82
C VAL A 302 2.97 -17.40 -0.30
N ASP A 303 4.05 -18.13 -0.61
CA ASP A 303 4.38 -19.44 0.00
C ASP A 303 3.33 -20.56 -0.19
N PHE A 304 2.56 -20.48 -1.28
CA PHE A 304 1.44 -21.38 -1.53
C PHE A 304 1.87 -22.86 -1.49
N GLY A 305 1.34 -23.63 -0.53
CA GLY A 305 1.55 -25.08 -0.43
C GLY A 305 2.95 -25.53 -0.02
N LEU A 306 3.84 -24.62 0.37
CA LEU A 306 5.22 -24.95 0.77
C LEU A 306 5.37 -25.26 2.27
N ALA A 307 4.43 -24.80 3.11
CA ALA A 307 4.57 -24.79 4.57
C ALA A 307 4.87 -26.16 5.22
N LYS A 308 4.17 -27.23 4.82
CA LYS A 308 4.34 -28.57 5.46
C LYS A 308 5.71 -29.19 5.20
N ASP A 309 6.27 -28.98 4.02
CA ASP A 309 7.53 -29.59 3.62
C ASP A 309 8.73 -28.71 4.00
N LEU A 310 8.56 -27.38 4.09
CA LEU A 310 9.55 -26.44 4.62
C LEU A 310 10.08 -26.91 5.99
N TRP A 311 9.19 -27.21 6.94
CA TRP A 311 9.58 -27.68 8.29
C TRP A 311 10.43 -28.96 8.25
N SER A 312 10.20 -29.82 7.27
CA SER A 312 10.92 -31.09 7.16
C SER A 312 12.37 -30.93 6.66
N ILE A 313 12.65 -29.85 5.92
CA ILE A 313 13.96 -29.54 5.33
C ILE A 313 14.76 -28.49 6.12
N THR A 314 14.08 -27.60 6.85
CA THR A 314 14.73 -26.56 7.68
C THR A 314 14.85 -26.95 9.17
N GLY A 315 14.17 -27.99 9.65
CA GLY A 315 14.22 -28.39 11.07
C GLY A 315 13.72 -27.30 12.03
N ASP A 316 14.19 -27.30 13.29
CA ASP A 316 13.84 -26.31 14.34
C ASP A 316 14.29 -24.86 14.02
N ILE A 317 14.82 -24.59 12.82
CA ILE A 317 15.11 -23.22 12.35
C ILE A 317 13.83 -22.38 12.38
N THR A 318 12.68 -22.96 12.01
CA THR A 318 11.36 -22.38 12.30
C THR A 318 11.08 -22.65 13.78
N GLY A 319 11.62 -21.81 14.67
CA GLY A 319 11.55 -22.00 16.11
C GLY A 319 10.11 -22.18 16.62
N PRO A 320 9.94 -22.60 17.89
CA PRO A 320 8.63 -22.76 18.51
C PRO A 320 7.73 -21.53 18.31
N GLU A 321 8.31 -20.33 18.31
CA GLU A 321 7.61 -19.04 18.17
C GLU A 321 6.87 -18.86 16.84
N GLU A 322 7.40 -19.33 15.70
CA GLU A 322 6.70 -19.21 14.41
C GLU A 322 5.56 -20.24 14.29
N THR A 323 5.78 -21.42 14.87
CA THR A 323 4.76 -22.47 14.99
C THR A 323 3.63 -22.01 15.91
N LEU A 324 3.98 -21.36 17.03
CA LEU A 324 3.05 -20.83 18.03
C LEU A 324 2.26 -19.63 17.48
N GLY A 325 2.89 -18.71 16.75
CA GLY A 325 2.25 -17.54 16.13
C GLY A 325 1.20 -17.89 15.08
N THR A 326 1.31 -19.07 14.46
CA THR A 326 0.39 -19.55 13.42
C THR A 326 -0.86 -20.20 14.02
N VAL A 327 -0.81 -20.73 15.26
CA VAL A 327 -1.93 -21.47 15.89
C VAL A 327 -3.22 -20.67 15.90
N ARG A 328 -3.14 -19.33 15.97
CA ARG A 328 -4.29 -18.41 15.98
C ARG A 328 -5.15 -18.45 14.71
N TYR A 329 -4.60 -18.96 13.61
CA TYR A 329 -5.28 -19.07 12.31
C TYR A 329 -5.48 -20.53 11.87
N MET A 330 -4.94 -21.49 12.61
CA MET A 330 -5.05 -22.90 12.28
C MET A 330 -6.40 -23.46 12.74
N PRO A 331 -7.07 -24.26 11.90
CA PRO A 331 -8.26 -24.96 12.35
C PRO A 331 -7.91 -26.08 13.35
N PRO A 332 -8.84 -26.47 14.24
CA PRO A 332 -8.57 -27.44 15.30
C PRO A 332 -8.02 -28.79 14.82
N GLU A 333 -8.51 -29.31 13.69
CA GLU A 333 -8.05 -30.57 13.11
C GLU A 333 -6.61 -30.49 12.58
N GLN A 334 -6.16 -29.33 12.13
CA GLN A 334 -4.78 -29.14 11.67
C GLN A 334 -3.80 -29.14 12.85
N VAL A 335 -4.20 -28.51 13.97
CA VAL A 335 -3.41 -28.53 15.21
C VAL A 335 -3.29 -29.95 15.76
N LYS A 336 -4.37 -30.75 15.70
CA LYS A 336 -4.37 -32.16 16.13
C LYS A 336 -3.55 -33.05 15.21
N ASN A 337 -3.74 -32.90 13.90
CA ASN A 337 -3.02 -33.69 12.91
C ASN A 337 -2.93 -32.94 11.57
N ALA A 338 -1.80 -32.30 11.34
CA ALA A 338 -1.55 -31.57 10.11
C ALA A 338 -1.75 -32.43 8.85
N ARG A 339 -1.62 -33.77 8.88
CA ARG A 339 -1.81 -34.62 7.68
C ARG A 339 -3.27 -34.79 7.27
N GLN A 340 -4.22 -34.55 8.18
CA GLN A 340 -5.65 -34.72 7.92
C GLN A 340 -6.34 -33.43 7.46
N ALA A 341 -5.66 -32.28 7.55
CA ALA A 341 -6.15 -31.01 7.06
C ALA A 341 -6.22 -30.98 5.52
N ASP A 342 -7.44 -31.00 5.00
CA ASP A 342 -7.79 -30.85 3.58
C ASP A 342 -7.93 -29.36 3.19
N HIS A 343 -8.50 -29.08 2.01
CA HIS A 343 -8.67 -27.72 1.49
C HIS A 343 -9.58 -26.83 2.36
N ARG A 344 -10.43 -27.41 3.21
CA ARG A 344 -11.30 -26.67 4.15
C ARG A 344 -10.52 -26.07 5.32
N ALA A 345 -9.25 -26.44 5.47
CA ALA A 345 -8.35 -25.75 6.39
C ALA A 345 -8.06 -24.32 5.92
N ASP A 346 -7.82 -24.12 4.62
CA ASP A 346 -7.59 -22.78 4.06
C ASP A 346 -8.82 -21.87 4.19
N ILE A 347 -10.02 -22.46 4.10
CA ILE A 347 -11.31 -21.75 4.31
C ILE A 347 -11.39 -21.20 5.73
N TYR A 348 -11.06 -22.02 6.74
CA TYR A 348 -11.00 -21.57 8.13
C TYR A 348 -9.98 -20.46 8.32
N SER A 349 -8.76 -20.67 7.80
CA SER A 349 -7.66 -19.73 7.92
C SER A 349 -7.94 -18.39 7.23
N LEU A 350 -8.66 -18.40 6.09
CA LEU A 350 -9.14 -17.17 5.46
C LEU A 350 -10.17 -16.46 6.34
N GLY A 351 -11.14 -17.18 6.91
CA GLY A 351 -12.10 -16.60 7.86
C GLY A 351 -11.40 -15.92 9.06
N ALA A 352 -10.45 -16.61 9.68
CA ALA A 352 -9.63 -16.09 10.77
C ALA A 352 -8.82 -14.85 10.36
N THR A 353 -8.26 -14.87 9.15
CA THR A 353 -7.50 -13.76 8.57
C THR A 353 -8.39 -12.54 8.37
N LEU A 354 -9.56 -12.68 7.75
CA LEU A 354 -10.49 -11.57 7.50
C LEU A 354 -11.02 -10.98 8.82
N PHE A 355 -11.31 -11.81 9.81
CA PHE A 355 -11.68 -11.34 11.14
C PHE A 355 -10.58 -10.47 11.76
N HIS A 356 -9.32 -10.90 11.68
CA HIS A 356 -8.20 -10.15 12.22
C HIS A 356 -8.00 -8.81 11.51
N LEU A 357 -8.06 -8.81 10.17
CA LEU A 357 -7.90 -7.58 9.39
C LEU A 357 -9.00 -6.55 9.71
N LEU A 358 -10.22 -7.00 9.97
CA LEU A 358 -11.37 -6.12 10.25
C LEU A 358 -11.36 -5.58 11.69
N THR A 359 -10.95 -6.39 12.66
CA THR A 359 -11.07 -6.05 14.09
C THR A 359 -9.75 -5.61 14.72
N GLY A 360 -8.62 -5.82 14.05
CA GLY A 360 -7.27 -5.63 14.59
C GLY A 360 -6.89 -6.64 15.67
N ARG A 361 -7.74 -7.65 15.94
CA ARG A 361 -7.51 -8.68 16.95
C ARG A 361 -7.65 -10.06 16.31
N PRO A 362 -6.67 -10.98 16.46
CA PRO A 362 -6.82 -12.32 15.94
C PRO A 362 -7.88 -13.10 16.74
N PRO A 363 -8.42 -14.20 16.19
CA PRO A 363 -9.27 -15.10 16.95
C PRO A 363 -8.55 -15.58 18.21
N TYR A 364 -9.28 -15.64 19.33
CA TYR A 364 -8.75 -16.08 20.63
C TYR A 364 -7.55 -15.25 21.15
N SER A 365 -7.58 -13.93 20.94
CA SER A 365 -6.53 -12.99 21.36
C SER A 365 -6.29 -12.95 22.88
N ASP A 366 -7.26 -13.38 23.69
CA ASP A 366 -7.20 -13.44 25.15
C ASP A 366 -6.29 -14.54 25.70
N ARG A 367 -5.76 -15.42 24.83
CA ARG A 367 -5.02 -16.63 25.22
C ARG A 367 -3.60 -16.58 24.73
N SER A 368 -2.68 -17.15 25.53
CA SER A 368 -1.35 -17.46 25.01
C SER A 368 -1.41 -18.63 24.02
N GLU A 369 -0.45 -18.70 23.11
CA GLU A 369 -0.47 -19.71 22.04
C GLU A 369 -0.35 -21.14 22.58
N LEU A 370 0.43 -21.33 23.65
CA LEU A 370 0.52 -22.59 24.37
C LEU A 370 -0.82 -22.99 25.02
N GLN A 371 -1.54 -22.03 25.62
CA GLN A 371 -2.86 -22.28 26.20
C GLN A 371 -3.89 -22.62 25.12
N LEU A 372 -3.88 -21.88 24.01
CA LEU A 372 -4.76 -22.13 22.88
C LEU A 372 -4.53 -23.53 22.31
N MET A 373 -3.27 -23.88 22.02
CA MET A 373 -2.90 -25.21 21.53
C MET A 373 -3.33 -26.31 22.50
N GLY A 374 -3.07 -26.14 23.81
CA GLY A 374 -3.49 -27.10 24.83
C GLY A 374 -5.00 -27.34 24.84
N GLN A 375 -5.81 -26.29 24.70
CA GLN A 375 -7.28 -26.40 24.67
C GLN A 375 -7.81 -27.00 23.36
N VAL A 376 -7.17 -26.71 22.22
CA VAL A 376 -7.50 -27.36 20.95
C VAL A 376 -7.27 -28.87 21.05
N LEU A 377 -6.11 -29.26 21.59
CA LEU A 377 -5.73 -30.67 21.75
C LEU A 377 -6.62 -31.39 22.76
N SER A 378 -7.00 -30.73 23.86
CA SER A 378 -7.91 -31.29 24.85
C SER A 378 -9.39 -31.24 24.46
N GLY A 379 -9.74 -30.56 23.37
CA GLY A 379 -11.13 -30.32 22.94
C GLY A 379 -11.91 -29.36 23.84
N ALA A 380 -11.23 -28.59 24.68
CA ALA A 380 -11.85 -27.63 25.60
C ALA A 380 -12.03 -26.22 24.99
N LEU A 381 -11.57 -26.01 23.75
CA LEU A 381 -11.70 -24.72 23.08
C LEU A 381 -13.15 -24.50 22.62
N SER A 382 -13.78 -23.43 23.11
CA SER A 382 -15.08 -22.99 22.62
C SER A 382 -14.98 -22.55 21.15
N PRO A 383 -15.98 -22.85 20.30
CA PRO A 383 -16.04 -22.31 18.96
C PRO A 383 -16.01 -20.78 18.98
N PHE A 384 -15.19 -20.20 18.10
CA PHE A 384 -15.15 -18.77 17.90
C PHE A 384 -16.40 -18.32 17.15
N ASP A 385 -17.07 -17.26 17.62
CA ASP A 385 -18.26 -16.69 16.98
C ASP A 385 -18.01 -15.22 16.58
N PRO A 386 -17.71 -14.95 15.30
CA PRO A 386 -17.49 -13.59 14.81
C PRO A 386 -18.76 -12.74 14.79
N THR A 387 -19.97 -13.31 14.94
CA THR A 387 -21.22 -12.53 14.95
C THR A 387 -21.41 -11.70 16.22
N GLN A 388 -20.60 -11.96 17.26
CA GLN A 388 -20.62 -11.22 18.52
C GLN A 388 -19.74 -9.97 18.51
N ALA A 389 -19.01 -9.71 17.41
CA ALA A 389 -18.14 -8.55 17.28
C ALA A 389 -18.87 -7.38 16.60
N ASP A 390 -18.96 -6.24 17.28
CA ASP A 390 -19.70 -5.05 16.82
C ASP A 390 -19.13 -4.49 15.49
N GLU A 391 -17.84 -4.67 15.24
CA GLU A 391 -17.16 -4.21 14.03
C GLU A 391 -17.51 -5.06 12.79
N VAL A 392 -18.18 -6.21 12.96
CA VAL A 392 -18.46 -7.17 11.90
C VAL A 392 -19.93 -7.08 11.45
N PRO A 393 -20.20 -6.66 10.20
CA PRO A 393 -21.57 -6.64 9.68
C PRO A 393 -22.22 -8.02 9.72
N PRO A 394 -23.53 -8.15 10.03
CA PRO A 394 -24.19 -9.45 10.19
C PRO A 394 -24.03 -10.42 9.00
N ALA A 395 -24.08 -9.90 7.77
CA ALA A 395 -23.88 -10.70 6.56
C ALA A 395 -22.48 -11.30 6.50
N LEU A 396 -21.44 -10.49 6.75
CA LEU A 396 -20.06 -10.94 6.80
C LEU A 396 -19.82 -11.85 8.01
N GLY A 397 -20.37 -11.52 9.18
CA GLY A 397 -20.28 -12.33 10.39
C GLY A 397 -20.81 -13.75 10.18
N SER A 398 -21.91 -13.89 9.45
CA SER A 398 -22.48 -15.21 9.10
C SER A 398 -21.53 -16.02 8.20
N VAL A 399 -20.90 -15.37 7.23
CA VAL A 399 -19.89 -16.01 6.36
C VAL A 399 -18.67 -16.45 7.17
N LEU A 400 -18.13 -15.57 8.02
CA LEU A 400 -16.97 -15.87 8.85
C LEU A 400 -17.27 -16.99 9.85
N ALA A 401 -18.44 -17.00 10.49
CA ALA A 401 -18.85 -18.02 11.45
C ALA A 401 -18.93 -19.41 10.79
N ARG A 402 -19.48 -19.47 9.58
CA ARG A 402 -19.53 -20.72 8.80
C ARG A 402 -18.12 -21.15 8.36
N ALA A 403 -17.30 -20.23 7.85
CA ALA A 403 -15.93 -20.53 7.45
C ALA A 403 -15.07 -21.05 8.62
N MET A 404 -15.27 -20.50 9.82
CA MET A 404 -14.52 -20.82 11.03
C MET A 404 -15.17 -21.90 11.92
N ALA A 405 -16.14 -22.65 11.41
CA ALA A 405 -16.75 -23.73 12.18
C ALA A 405 -15.69 -24.76 12.62
N ALA A 406 -15.72 -25.17 13.89
CA ALA A 406 -14.74 -26.12 14.43
C ALA A 406 -14.77 -27.48 13.71
N ASP A 407 -15.95 -27.92 13.29
CA ASP A 407 -16.16 -29.13 12.48
C ASP A 407 -16.01 -28.78 10.97
N PRO A 408 -15.04 -29.40 10.25
CA PRO A 408 -14.85 -29.17 8.81
C PRO A 408 -16.10 -29.42 7.96
N GLU A 409 -16.98 -30.34 8.36
CA GLU A 409 -18.21 -30.66 7.62
C GLU A 409 -19.27 -29.55 7.72
N ARG A 410 -19.13 -28.65 8.69
CA ARG A 410 -20.02 -27.48 8.85
C ARG A 410 -19.52 -26.24 8.11
N ARG A 411 -18.32 -26.29 7.54
CA ARG A 411 -17.75 -25.18 6.76
C ARG A 411 -18.35 -25.15 5.35
N TYR A 412 -17.92 -24.17 4.56
CA TYR A 412 -18.09 -24.23 3.12
C TYR A 412 -17.39 -25.46 2.55
N ALA A 413 -18.02 -26.15 1.61
CA ALA A 413 -17.49 -27.38 1.02
C ALA A 413 -16.28 -27.12 0.11
N SER A 414 -16.13 -25.89 -0.40
CA SER A 414 -15.03 -25.48 -1.28
C SER A 414 -14.75 -23.98 -1.16
N ALA A 415 -13.56 -23.54 -1.57
CA ALA A 415 -13.23 -22.12 -1.64
C ALA A 415 -14.11 -21.36 -2.64
N ALA A 416 -14.60 -22.01 -3.71
CA ALA A 416 -15.58 -21.42 -4.64
C ALA A 416 -16.95 -21.19 -3.98
N GLU A 417 -17.36 -22.05 -3.03
CA GLU A 417 -18.58 -21.81 -2.27
C GLU A 417 -18.41 -20.65 -1.27
N LEU A 418 -17.23 -20.55 -0.64
CA LEU A 418 -16.88 -19.40 0.19
C LEU A 418 -16.86 -18.10 -0.63
N GLU A 419 -16.27 -18.10 -1.82
CA GLU A 419 -16.24 -16.95 -2.74
C GLU A 419 -17.66 -16.45 -3.03
N ARG A 420 -18.59 -17.36 -3.36
CA ARG A 420 -20.00 -16.97 -3.58
C ARG A 420 -20.63 -16.38 -2.32
N GLY A 421 -20.41 -16.98 -1.15
CA GLY A 421 -20.91 -16.45 0.12
C GLY A 421 -20.35 -15.06 0.44
N LEU A 422 -19.07 -14.81 0.16
CA LEU A 422 -18.46 -13.48 0.26
C LEU A 422 -19.08 -12.51 -0.75
N GLY A 423 -19.31 -12.93 -1.99
CA GLY A 423 -19.99 -12.13 -3.01
C GLY A 423 -21.40 -11.70 -2.60
N GLU A 424 -22.19 -12.61 -2.04
CA GLU A 424 -23.52 -12.31 -1.50
C GLU A 424 -23.44 -11.32 -0.34
N ALA A 425 -22.50 -11.54 0.60
CA ALA A 425 -22.28 -10.61 1.71
C ALA A 425 -21.83 -9.22 1.24
N ILE A 426 -20.99 -9.13 0.19
CA ILE A 426 -20.59 -7.86 -0.43
C ILE A 426 -21.81 -7.13 -0.98
N VAL A 427 -22.66 -7.81 -1.74
CA VAL A 427 -23.87 -7.21 -2.33
C VAL A 427 -24.81 -6.67 -1.25
N GLU A 428 -24.97 -7.39 -0.15
CA GLU A 428 -25.79 -6.97 0.99
C GLU A 428 -25.16 -5.77 1.72
N VAL A 429 -23.88 -5.85 2.06
CA VAL A 429 -23.14 -4.78 2.77
C VAL A 429 -23.07 -3.50 1.94
N MET A 430 -22.92 -3.60 0.62
CA MET A 430 -22.87 -2.47 -0.29
C MET A 430 -24.26 -1.93 -0.64
N GLY A 431 -25.35 -2.58 -0.19
CA GLY A 431 -26.71 -2.09 -0.38
C GLY A 431 -27.23 -2.15 -1.82
N VAL A 432 -26.76 -3.12 -2.61
CA VAL A 432 -27.12 -3.28 -4.03
C VAL A 432 -27.90 -4.58 -4.31
N PRO A 433 -29.03 -4.83 -3.62
CA PRO A 433 -29.74 -6.10 -3.66
C PRO A 433 -30.14 -6.48 -5.09
N GLY A 434 -29.88 -7.73 -5.46
CA GLY A 434 -30.19 -8.25 -6.81
C GLY A 434 -29.09 -8.05 -7.85
N TYR A 435 -27.95 -7.45 -7.48
CA TYR A 435 -26.75 -7.46 -8.32
C TYR A 435 -26.31 -8.90 -8.63
N ARG A 436 -26.09 -9.20 -9.92
CA ARG A 436 -25.67 -10.53 -10.41
C ARG A 436 -24.35 -10.50 -11.18
N GLY A 437 -23.68 -9.36 -11.22
CA GLY A 437 -22.37 -9.21 -11.87
C GLY A 437 -21.23 -9.66 -10.95
N ASP A 438 -19.99 -9.39 -11.38
CA ASP A 438 -18.81 -9.65 -10.56
C ASP A 438 -18.76 -8.69 -9.35
N PRO A 439 -18.84 -9.19 -8.10
CA PRO A 439 -18.79 -8.35 -6.90
C PRO A 439 -17.53 -7.47 -6.81
N GLU A 440 -16.44 -7.83 -7.50
CA GLU A 440 -15.23 -7.01 -7.54
C GLU A 440 -15.47 -5.62 -8.15
N LEU A 441 -16.38 -5.51 -9.12
CA LEU A 441 -16.75 -4.25 -9.76
C LEU A 441 -17.43 -3.27 -8.79
N LEU A 442 -17.98 -3.77 -7.68
CA LEU A 442 -18.54 -2.91 -6.63
C LEU A 442 -17.44 -2.18 -5.87
N PHE A 443 -16.18 -2.63 -5.96
CA PHE A 443 -15.06 -1.96 -5.31
C PHE A 443 -14.50 -0.78 -6.12
N SER A 444 -14.66 -0.78 -7.45
CA SER A 444 -14.33 0.36 -8.32
C SER A 444 -15.37 1.49 -8.25
N LEU A 445 -16.53 1.24 -7.65
CA LEU A 445 -17.49 2.31 -7.33
C LEU A 445 -16.92 3.13 -6.17
N ASP A 446 -16.56 4.37 -6.45
CA ASP A 446 -15.80 5.21 -5.52
C ASP A 446 -16.63 5.57 -4.27
N ALA A 447 -16.10 5.30 -3.09
CA ALA A 447 -16.79 5.52 -1.81
C ALA A 447 -16.65 6.96 -1.29
N THR A 448 -15.87 7.81 -1.97
CA THR A 448 -15.79 9.25 -1.69
C THR A 448 -17.00 10.03 -2.21
N ARG A 449 -17.85 9.41 -3.04
CA ARG A 449 -19.19 9.94 -3.43
C ARG A 449 -20.32 9.47 -2.50
N THR A 450 -20.01 8.98 -1.30
CA THR A 450 -21.00 8.78 -0.22
C THR A 450 -20.90 9.86 0.87
N GLY A 451 -20.88 11.13 0.46
CA GLY A 451 -21.47 12.20 1.27
C GLY A 451 -23.01 12.13 1.18
N PRO A 452 -23.78 12.82 2.04
CA PRO A 452 -25.23 12.76 1.98
C PRO A 452 -25.67 13.35 0.64
N TYR A 453 -25.98 12.50 -0.34
CA TYR A 453 -26.53 12.86 -1.65
C TYR A 453 -26.23 14.31 -2.07
N ASP A 454 -25.05 14.57 -2.64
CA ASP A 454 -24.97 15.76 -3.52
C ASP A 454 -25.72 15.40 -4.81
N THR A 455 -26.96 15.85 -4.83
CA THR A 455 -27.98 15.62 -5.83
C THR A 455 -27.69 16.38 -7.12
N THR A 456 -26.77 15.89 -7.95
CA THR A 456 -26.73 16.28 -9.37
C THR A 456 -27.03 15.14 -10.31
N TRP A 457 -26.61 13.90 -10.01
CA TRP A 457 -27.17 12.74 -10.71
C TRP A 457 -28.56 12.43 -10.19
N ARG A 458 -29.55 13.12 -10.76
CA ARG A 458 -30.94 12.65 -10.73
C ARG A 458 -30.96 11.46 -11.68
N GLY A 459 -30.83 10.26 -11.15
CA GLY A 459 -31.00 9.02 -11.92
C GLY A 459 -32.22 9.12 -12.87
N PRO A 460 -32.23 8.35 -13.96
CA PRO A 460 -33.22 8.51 -15.03
C PRO A 460 -34.64 8.66 -14.48
N THR A 461 -35.26 9.81 -14.75
CA THR A 461 -36.65 10.05 -14.39
C THR A 461 -37.52 9.22 -15.33
N PRO A 462 -38.39 8.33 -14.82
CA PRO A 462 -39.30 7.57 -15.66
C PRO A 462 -40.25 8.53 -16.38
N GLU A 463 -40.28 8.46 -17.71
CA GLU A 463 -41.25 9.18 -18.54
C GLU A 463 -42.20 8.18 -19.21
N PRO A 464 -43.42 8.61 -19.63
CA PRO A 464 -44.30 7.76 -20.42
C PRO A 464 -43.57 7.19 -21.64
N GLY A 465 -43.29 5.88 -21.61
CA GLY A 465 -42.57 5.17 -22.67
C GLY A 465 -41.05 5.38 -22.70
N GLY A 466 -40.37 5.72 -21.58
CA GLY A 466 -38.92 5.88 -21.56
C GLY A 466 -38.29 6.30 -20.23
N MET A 467 -37.03 6.70 -20.30
CA MET A 467 -36.20 7.22 -19.20
C MET A 467 -35.48 8.49 -19.67
N ALA A 468 -35.63 9.61 -18.97
CA ALA A 468 -34.94 10.85 -19.31
C ALA A 468 -34.15 11.40 -18.13
N GLY A 469 -33.04 12.11 -18.39
CA GLY A 469 -32.19 12.63 -17.32
C GLY A 469 -31.21 13.70 -17.78
N VAL A 470 -30.56 14.32 -16.81
CA VAL A 470 -29.40 15.20 -17.01
C VAL A 470 -28.16 14.41 -16.59
N PHE A 471 -27.05 14.56 -17.29
CA PHE A 471 -25.79 13.90 -16.95
C PHE A 471 -24.64 14.91 -16.95
N VAL A 472 -23.66 14.66 -16.08
CA VAL A 472 -22.36 15.34 -16.03
C VAL A 472 -21.22 14.31 -15.96
N HIS A 473 -20.08 14.64 -16.55
CA HIS A 473 -18.87 13.82 -16.64
C HIS A 473 -19.19 12.38 -17.09
N ASN A 474 -18.88 11.38 -16.24
CA ASN A 474 -18.96 9.97 -16.59
C ASN A 474 -20.36 9.36 -16.44
N GLU A 475 -21.37 10.14 -16.03
CA GLU A 475 -22.73 9.64 -15.75
C GLU A 475 -23.44 9.08 -17.00
N LEU A 476 -23.08 9.57 -18.21
CA LEU A 476 -23.58 8.99 -19.45
C LEU A 476 -23.01 7.59 -19.71
N VAL A 477 -21.74 7.37 -19.37
CA VAL A 477 -21.06 6.06 -19.50
C VAL A 477 -21.72 5.03 -18.59
N GLU A 478 -22.01 5.41 -17.34
CA GLU A 478 -22.72 4.55 -16.38
C GLU A 478 -24.11 4.14 -16.89
N PHE A 479 -24.85 5.08 -17.48
CA PHE A 479 -26.16 4.80 -18.08
C PHE A 479 -26.07 3.84 -19.27
N LEU A 480 -25.03 3.97 -20.09
CA LEU A 480 -24.78 3.07 -21.22
C LEU A 480 -24.40 1.65 -20.78
N GLN A 481 -23.61 1.52 -19.72
CA GLN A 481 -23.32 0.22 -19.10
C GLN A 481 -24.58 -0.44 -18.53
N MET A 482 -25.52 0.34 -17.98
CA MET A 482 -26.81 -0.17 -17.55
C MET A 482 -27.62 -0.74 -18.74
N ILE A 483 -27.61 -0.08 -19.90
CA ILE A 483 -28.27 -0.55 -21.12
C ILE A 483 -27.65 -1.86 -21.61
N GLU A 484 -26.31 -1.95 -21.64
CA GLU A 484 -25.58 -3.16 -22.02
C GLU A 484 -25.90 -4.33 -21.08
N THR A 485 -25.71 -4.12 -19.77
CA THR A 485 -25.87 -5.15 -18.73
C THR A 485 -27.29 -5.68 -18.65
N ASN A 486 -28.30 -4.80 -18.74
CA ASN A 486 -29.69 -5.20 -18.69
C ASN A 486 -30.26 -5.62 -20.05
N THR A 487 -29.41 -5.75 -21.07
CA THR A 487 -29.78 -6.12 -22.44
C THR A 487 -30.91 -5.27 -23.01
N LYS A 488 -30.98 -3.99 -22.63
CA LYS A 488 -32.07 -3.11 -23.06
C LYS A 488 -31.95 -2.83 -24.56
N SER A 489 -33.11 -2.76 -25.22
CA SER A 489 -33.21 -2.28 -26.60
C SER A 489 -33.91 -0.93 -26.59
N GLY A 490 -33.53 -0.04 -27.51
CA GLY A 490 -34.12 1.29 -27.54
C GLY A 490 -33.22 2.34 -28.19
N LEU A 491 -33.77 3.54 -28.34
CA LEU A 491 -33.08 4.71 -28.85
C LEU A 491 -32.75 5.65 -27.68
N LEU A 492 -31.46 5.91 -27.48
CA LEU A 492 -30.97 6.95 -26.58
C LEU A 492 -30.71 8.22 -27.38
N ARG A 493 -31.36 9.31 -27.02
CA ARG A 493 -31.08 10.65 -27.55
C ARG A 493 -30.25 11.41 -26.53
N ILE A 494 -29.22 12.12 -26.99
CA ILE A 494 -28.35 12.99 -26.20
C ILE A 494 -28.47 14.41 -26.78
N ARG A 495 -28.65 15.42 -25.93
CA ARG A 495 -28.75 16.83 -26.31
C ARG A 495 -27.82 17.67 -25.43
N THR A 496 -27.08 18.57 -26.06
CA THR A 496 -26.18 19.53 -25.43
C THR A 496 -26.47 20.94 -25.95
N PRO A 497 -25.85 21.99 -25.37
CA PRO A 497 -25.90 23.33 -25.95
C PRO A 497 -25.33 23.41 -27.38
N GLU A 498 -24.43 22.49 -27.74
CA GLU A 498 -23.65 22.50 -28.99
C GLU A 498 -24.26 21.61 -30.08
N GLY A 499 -25.21 20.72 -29.74
CA GLY A 499 -25.89 19.87 -30.72
C GLY A 499 -26.73 18.74 -30.11
N GLU A 500 -27.25 17.86 -30.97
CA GLU A 500 -27.91 16.62 -30.54
C GLU A 500 -27.36 15.40 -31.29
N GLY A 501 -27.49 14.22 -30.69
CA GLY A 501 -27.18 12.95 -31.35
C GLY A 501 -27.88 11.77 -30.71
N HIS A 502 -27.79 10.61 -31.34
CA HIS A 502 -28.56 9.44 -30.95
C HIS A 502 -27.73 8.15 -31.03
N LEU A 503 -27.97 7.24 -30.09
CA LEU A 503 -27.41 5.90 -30.02
C LEU A 503 -28.54 4.87 -30.01
N ALA A 504 -28.48 3.87 -30.88
CA ALA A 504 -29.49 2.82 -30.98
C ALA A 504 -28.97 1.50 -30.43
N PHE A 505 -29.73 0.91 -29.51
CA PHE A 505 -29.39 -0.33 -28.82
C PHE A 505 -30.36 -1.46 -29.16
N GLN A 506 -29.81 -2.66 -29.32
CA GLN A 506 -30.57 -3.90 -29.46
C GLN A 506 -29.93 -4.98 -28.61
N GLN A 507 -30.68 -5.49 -27.63
CA GLN A 507 -30.21 -6.49 -26.65
C GLN A 507 -28.90 -6.07 -25.95
N GLY A 508 -28.81 -4.81 -25.55
CA GLY A 508 -27.63 -4.25 -24.88
C GLY A 508 -26.44 -3.95 -25.81
N ARG A 509 -26.53 -4.27 -27.11
CA ARG A 509 -25.49 -3.94 -28.09
C ARG A 509 -25.79 -2.65 -28.83
N LEU A 510 -24.74 -1.85 -29.07
CA LEU A 510 -24.85 -0.65 -29.91
C LEU A 510 -24.92 -1.05 -31.38
N ARG A 511 -25.95 -0.57 -32.08
CA ARG A 511 -26.29 -0.94 -33.46
C ARG A 511 -26.22 0.23 -34.46
N ALA A 512 -26.27 1.46 -33.97
CA ALA A 512 -26.07 2.67 -34.77
C ALA A 512 -25.79 3.88 -33.87
N ALA A 513 -25.05 4.86 -34.40
CA ALA A 513 -24.79 6.16 -33.78
C ALA A 513 -24.82 7.26 -34.85
N ALA A 514 -25.38 8.43 -34.52
CA ALA A 514 -25.36 9.61 -35.39
C ALA A 514 -25.46 10.92 -34.59
N THR A 515 -24.90 11.99 -35.13
CA THR A 515 -24.99 13.36 -34.58
C THR A 515 -25.68 14.31 -35.57
N GLY A 516 -26.20 15.43 -35.06
CA GLY A 516 -26.95 16.42 -35.85
C GLY A 516 -26.12 17.18 -36.89
N ASP A 517 -24.80 17.19 -36.74
CA ASP A 517 -23.85 17.75 -37.71
C ASP A 517 -23.39 16.74 -38.78
N GLY A 518 -23.95 15.52 -38.77
CA GLY A 518 -23.80 14.55 -39.85
C GLY A 518 -22.82 13.40 -39.61
N ARG A 519 -22.13 13.35 -38.45
CA ARG A 519 -21.25 12.20 -38.12
C ARG A 519 -22.07 10.94 -37.91
N ARG A 520 -21.47 9.79 -38.22
CA ARG A 520 -22.09 8.46 -38.09
C ARG A 520 -21.07 7.42 -37.65
N GLY A 521 -21.56 6.31 -37.09
CA GLY A 521 -20.70 5.18 -36.74
C GLY A 521 -19.78 5.50 -35.57
N ASP A 522 -18.55 4.97 -35.60
CA ASP A 522 -17.56 5.13 -34.53
C ASP A 522 -17.25 6.61 -34.23
N GLU A 523 -17.22 7.47 -35.26
CA GLU A 523 -16.98 8.91 -35.11
C GLU A 523 -18.08 9.60 -34.29
N ALA A 524 -19.35 9.20 -34.50
CA ALA A 524 -20.46 9.69 -33.72
C ALA A 524 -20.43 9.17 -32.28
N VAL A 525 -19.97 7.94 -32.06
CA VAL A 525 -19.81 7.37 -30.71
C VAL A 525 -18.76 8.13 -29.94
N SER A 526 -17.55 8.29 -30.49
CA SER A 526 -16.47 9.02 -29.84
C SER A 526 -16.88 10.44 -29.51
N HIS A 527 -17.54 11.15 -30.44
CA HIS A 527 -18.03 12.50 -30.20
C HIS A 527 -19.09 12.54 -29.07
N LEU A 528 -20.04 11.61 -29.05
CA LEU A 528 -21.12 11.61 -28.05
C LEU A 528 -20.66 11.19 -26.67
N LEU A 529 -19.65 10.32 -26.57
CA LEU A 529 -19.07 9.88 -25.29
C LEU A 529 -18.09 10.90 -24.69
N GLY A 530 -17.49 11.78 -25.51
CA GLY A 530 -16.65 12.88 -25.03
C GLY A 530 -17.43 14.06 -24.44
N ILE A 531 -18.76 14.00 -24.44
CA ILE A 531 -19.61 15.08 -23.94
C ILE A 531 -19.61 15.05 -22.41
N ARG A 532 -19.13 16.14 -21.79
CA ARG A 532 -19.04 16.27 -20.33
C ARG A 532 -20.33 16.70 -19.64
N GLU A 533 -21.30 17.26 -20.35
CA GLU A 533 -22.61 17.56 -19.77
C GLU A 533 -23.73 17.64 -20.81
N GLY A 534 -24.94 17.22 -20.43
CA GLY A 534 -26.07 17.26 -21.32
C GLY A 534 -27.33 16.63 -20.76
N ARG A 535 -28.31 16.42 -21.65
CA ARG A 535 -29.56 15.73 -21.35
C ARG A 535 -29.68 14.47 -22.19
N PHE A 536 -30.22 13.41 -21.61
CA PHE A 536 -30.53 12.19 -22.34
C PHE A 536 -32.02 11.82 -22.27
N ASP A 537 -32.50 11.11 -23.29
CA ASP A 537 -33.84 10.52 -23.36
C ASP A 537 -33.76 9.13 -24.03
N PHE A 538 -34.00 8.08 -23.26
CA PHE A 538 -34.02 6.69 -23.70
C PHE A 538 -35.44 6.18 -23.91
N ARG A 539 -35.75 5.77 -25.14
CA ARG A 539 -37.02 5.15 -25.51
C ARG A 539 -36.81 3.67 -25.83
N PRO A 540 -37.55 2.73 -25.24
CA PRO A 540 -37.32 1.29 -25.40
C PRO A 540 -37.73 0.75 -26.78
N THR A 541 -38.33 1.58 -27.63
CA THR A 541 -38.80 1.22 -28.96
C THR A 541 -37.88 1.82 -30.03
N LEU A 542 -37.33 0.98 -30.90
CA LEU A 542 -36.59 1.44 -32.08
C LEU A 542 -37.55 1.98 -33.15
N PRO A 543 -37.14 2.96 -33.97
CA PRO A 543 -37.97 3.47 -35.06
C PRO A 543 -38.37 2.37 -36.06
N PRO A 544 -39.59 2.41 -36.63
CA PRO A 544 -40.01 1.48 -37.68
C PRO A 544 -39.05 1.53 -38.88
N GLY A 545 -38.59 0.37 -39.34
CA GLY A 545 -37.64 0.27 -40.44
C GLY A 545 -36.16 0.48 -40.07
N PHE A 546 -35.82 0.47 -38.77
CA PHE A 546 -34.44 0.49 -38.29
C PHE A 546 -33.61 -0.62 -38.95
N ARG A 547 -32.56 -0.23 -39.69
CA ARG A 547 -31.58 -1.14 -40.28
C ARG A 547 -30.27 -1.01 -39.51
N PRO A 548 -29.75 -2.08 -38.88
CA PRO A 548 -28.51 -2.01 -38.15
C PRO A 548 -27.36 -1.71 -39.13
N GLN A 549 -26.50 -0.75 -38.76
CA GLN A 549 -25.31 -0.38 -39.54
C GLN A 549 -24.01 -0.69 -38.78
N MET A 550 -24.11 -1.20 -37.54
CA MET A 550 -23.00 -1.59 -36.67
C MET A 550 -23.34 -2.85 -35.85
N ASP A 551 -22.31 -3.54 -35.36
CA ASP A 551 -22.40 -4.60 -34.34
C ASP A 551 -21.14 -4.61 -33.47
N GLN A 552 -21.11 -3.75 -32.43
CA GLN A 552 -19.97 -3.65 -31.51
C GLN A 552 -20.41 -3.85 -30.05
N ALA A 553 -19.54 -4.47 -29.26
CA ALA A 553 -19.69 -4.56 -27.81
C ALA A 553 -19.43 -3.18 -27.20
N VAL A 554 -20.30 -2.75 -26.28
CA VAL A 554 -20.27 -1.39 -25.73
C VAL A 554 -19.04 -1.22 -24.82
N SER A 555 -18.63 -2.27 -24.13
CA SER A 555 -17.48 -2.26 -23.20
C SER A 555 -16.14 -1.85 -23.83
N GLY A 556 -15.85 -2.25 -25.07
CA GLY A 556 -14.54 -1.98 -25.72
C GLY A 556 -14.36 -0.53 -26.17
N LEU A 557 -15.44 0.12 -26.61
CA LEU A 557 -15.45 1.53 -27.00
C LEU A 557 -15.47 2.46 -25.78
N LEU A 558 -16.14 2.05 -24.71
CA LEU A 558 -16.18 2.81 -23.45
C LEU A 558 -14.80 2.91 -22.80
N LEU A 559 -14.01 1.83 -22.81
CA LEU A 559 -12.64 1.82 -22.29
C LEU A 559 -11.72 2.79 -23.05
N GLU A 560 -11.82 2.84 -24.38
CA GLU A 560 -11.01 3.76 -25.19
C GLU A 560 -11.47 5.22 -25.05
N ALA A 561 -12.77 5.48 -24.88
CA ALA A 561 -13.30 6.80 -24.60
C ALA A 561 -12.82 7.32 -23.24
N LEU A 562 -12.90 6.50 -22.18
CA LEU A 562 -12.39 6.83 -20.85
C LEU A 562 -10.87 7.07 -20.86
N ARG A 563 -10.11 6.21 -21.57
CA ARG A 563 -8.65 6.35 -21.70
C ARG A 563 -8.25 7.69 -22.34
N ARG A 564 -8.98 8.14 -23.35
CA ARG A 564 -8.72 9.44 -24.01
C ARG A 564 -9.13 10.63 -23.15
N MET A 565 -10.17 10.50 -22.34
CA MET A 565 -10.58 11.53 -21.38
C MET A 565 -9.53 11.72 -20.28
N ASP A 566 -8.97 10.62 -19.77
CA ASP A 566 -7.86 10.67 -18.80
C ASP A 566 -6.58 11.29 -19.41
N GLU A 567 -6.32 11.04 -20.70
CA GLU A 567 -5.20 11.64 -21.44
C GLU A 567 -5.38 13.17 -21.64
N GLU A 568 -6.59 13.65 -21.95
CA GLU A 568 -6.90 15.08 -22.11
C GLU A 568 -6.89 15.83 -20.76
N GLU A 569 -7.38 15.23 -19.66
CA GLU A 569 -7.30 15.83 -18.32
C GLU A 569 -5.84 15.92 -17.80
N ALA A 570 -4.99 14.97 -18.19
CA ALA A 570 -3.55 15.01 -17.90
C ALA A 570 -2.82 16.12 -18.69
N GLU A 571 -3.30 16.47 -19.89
CA GLU A 571 -2.79 17.60 -20.67
C GLU A 571 -3.27 18.96 -20.14
N GLU A 572 -4.52 19.07 -19.65
CA GLU A 572 -5.07 20.30 -19.05
C GLU A 572 -4.51 20.62 -17.65
N THR A 573 -4.01 19.62 -16.93
CA THR A 573 -3.41 19.78 -15.58
C THR A 573 -1.89 19.93 -15.59
N SER A 574 -1.26 19.91 -16.77
CA SER A 574 0.18 20.16 -16.92
C SER A 574 0.47 21.66 -16.79
N PRO A 575 1.20 22.12 -15.76
CA PRO A 575 1.53 23.52 -15.61
C PRO A 575 2.58 23.92 -16.66
N LEU A 576 2.15 24.71 -17.65
CA LEU A 576 3.05 25.56 -18.45
C LEU A 576 3.52 26.77 -17.63
#